data_AF-A0A917PVP4-F1
#
_entry.id   AF-A0A917PVP4-F1
#
_cell.length_a   1.000
_cell.length_b   1.000
_cell.length_c   1.000
_cell.angle_alpha   90.00
_cell.angle_beta   90.00
_cell.angle_gamma   90.00
#
_symmetry.space_group_name_H-M   'P 1'
#
loop_
_entity.id
_entity.type
_entity.pdbx_description
1 polymer ?
#
loop_
_entity_poly.entity_id
_entity_poly.type
_entity_poly.pdbx_seq_one_letter_code
_entity_poly.pdbx_strand_id
1 'polypeptide(L)'
;MITKTIETLAISHADDLAFRALADVATLTQGIESRVVGGQMVGLLATAYPTPATVIRQTADADAAITTQMAASGRVHDLLTEAGYIATAGNSYEKL
;
A
#
# COMPACT_ATOMS: atom_id res chain seq x y z
N MET A 1 -15.32 -3.29 -20.20
CA MET A 1 -14.44 -2.57 -19.26
C MET A 1 -13.13 -2.33 -20.00
N ILE A 2 -12.61 -1.10 -20.06
CA ILE A 2 -11.29 -0.83 -20.67
C ILE A 2 -10.24 -1.10 -19.60
N THR A 3 -9.32 -2.02 -19.88
CA THR A 3 -8.14 -2.27 -19.04
C THR A 3 -6.96 -1.53 -19.64
N LYS A 4 -6.26 -0.73 -18.82
CA LYS A 4 -5.04 -0.01 -19.22
C LYS A 4 -3.90 -0.49 -18.33
N THR A 5 -2.82 -0.95 -18.94
CA THR A 5 -1.56 -1.21 -18.24
C THR A 5 -0.76 0.08 -18.14
N ILE A 6 -0.13 0.29 -17.00
CA ILE A 6 0.64 1.49 -16.67
C ILE A 6 1.85 1.06 -15.87
N GLU A 7 2.96 1.71 -16.14
CA GLU A 7 4.25 1.42 -15.52
C GLU A 7 4.70 2.64 -14.72
N THR A 8 5.33 2.38 -13.57
CA THR A 8 5.94 3.40 -12.72
C THR A 8 7.35 2.95 -12.33
N LEU A 9 8.22 3.90 -11.98
CA LEU A 9 9.61 3.63 -11.66
C LEU A 9 9.85 3.88 -10.17
N ALA A 10 10.53 2.93 -9.51
CA ALA A 10 11.19 3.19 -8.24
C ALA A 10 12.50 3.95 -8.50
N ILE A 11 12.59 5.19 -8.04
CA ILE A 11 13.77 6.05 -8.27
C ILE A 11 14.67 6.16 -7.04
N SER A 12 14.27 5.52 -5.94
CA SER A 12 15.02 5.44 -4.69
C SER A 12 14.81 4.08 -4.01
N HIS A 13 15.66 3.76 -3.04
CA HIS A 13 15.49 2.56 -2.22
C HIS A 13 14.18 2.61 -1.40
N ALA A 14 13.79 3.80 -0.95
CA ALA A 14 12.53 3.99 -0.24
C ALA A 14 11.33 3.68 -1.14
N ASP A 15 11.36 4.09 -2.42
CA ASP A 15 10.28 3.76 -3.36
C ASP A 15 10.18 2.25 -3.61
N ASP A 16 11.32 1.57 -3.77
CA ASP A 16 11.35 0.11 -3.98
C ASP A 16 10.75 -0.63 -2.77
N LEU A 17 11.15 -0.25 -1.55
CA LEU A 17 10.57 -0.82 -0.32
C LEU A 17 9.07 -0.52 -0.22
N ALA A 18 8.65 0.69 -0.56
CA ALA A 18 7.24 1.08 -0.52
C ALA A 18 6.39 0.30 -1.54
N PHE A 19 6.89 0.05 -2.75
CA PHE A 19 6.20 -0.80 -3.73
C PHE A 19 6.15 -2.27 -3.32
N ARG A 20 7.20 -2.80 -2.68
CA ARG A 20 7.19 -4.15 -2.10
C ARG A 20 6.17 -4.25 -0.97
N ALA A 21 6.13 -3.28 -0.06
CA ALA A 21 5.14 -3.23 1.01
C ALA A 21 3.71 -3.14 0.45
N LEU A 22 3.49 -2.35 -0.61
CA LEU A 22 2.21 -2.29 -1.30
C LEU A 22 1.81 -3.65 -1.90
N ALA A 23 2.74 -4.35 -2.53
CA ALA A 23 2.50 -5.68 -3.10
C ALA A 23 2.18 -6.72 -2.02
N ASP A 24 2.90 -6.70 -0.89
CA ASP A 24 2.63 -7.55 0.27
C ASP A 24 1.23 -7.27 0.81
N VAL A 25 0.89 -6.00 1.07
CA VAL A 25 -0.44 -5.60 1.55
C VAL A 25 -1.54 -6.05 0.59
N ALA A 26 -1.41 -5.78 -0.72
CA ALA A 26 -2.40 -6.17 -1.71
C ALA A 26 -2.59 -7.69 -1.81
N THR A 27 -1.53 -8.46 -1.56
CA THR A 27 -1.57 -9.93 -1.55
C THR A 27 -2.21 -10.45 -0.28
N LEU A 28 -1.79 -9.95 0.89
CA LEU A 28 -2.28 -10.38 2.20
C LEU A 28 -3.76 -10.03 2.40
N THR A 29 -4.23 -8.91 1.83
CA THR A 29 -5.62 -8.51 1.93
C THR A 29 -6.50 -9.03 0.78
N GLN A 30 -6.03 -10.00 -0.01
CA GLN A 30 -6.89 -10.66 -1.00
C GLN A 30 -8.12 -11.29 -0.35
N GLY A 31 -9.30 -10.98 -0.90
CA GLY A 31 -10.58 -11.42 -0.34
C GLY A 31 -11.07 -10.61 0.87
N ILE A 32 -10.31 -9.60 1.32
CA ILE A 32 -10.72 -8.63 2.32
C ILE A 32 -11.15 -7.35 1.59
N GLU A 33 -12.28 -6.77 2.00
CA GLU A 33 -12.66 -5.43 1.56
C GLU A 33 -11.63 -4.40 2.08
N SER A 34 -10.69 -4.05 1.20
CA SER A 34 -9.58 -3.16 1.47
C SER A 34 -9.35 -2.21 0.30
N ARG A 35 -8.77 -1.04 0.59
CA ARG A 35 -8.38 -0.06 -0.43
C ARG A 35 -6.98 0.47 -0.14
N VAL A 36 -6.17 0.60 -1.18
CA VAL A 36 -4.92 1.37 -1.10
C VAL A 36 -5.28 2.83 -0.87
N VAL A 37 -4.67 3.46 0.14
CA VAL A 37 -4.87 4.88 0.47
C VAL A 37 -3.51 5.57 0.63
N GLY A 38 -3.50 6.78 1.19
CA GLY A 38 -2.27 7.48 1.50
C GLY A 38 -1.47 7.92 0.26
N GLY A 39 -0.15 8.04 0.43
CA GLY A 39 0.76 8.51 -0.61
C GLY A 39 0.79 7.59 -1.83
N GLN A 40 0.75 6.26 -1.61
CA GLN A 40 0.76 5.26 -2.68
C GLN A 40 -0.44 5.42 -3.62
N MET A 41 -1.65 5.59 -3.08
CA MET A 41 -2.84 5.82 -3.90
C MET A 41 -2.67 7.05 -4.82
N VAL A 42 -2.15 8.15 -4.28
CA VAL A 42 -1.93 9.39 -5.06
C VAL A 42 -0.89 9.16 -6.15
N GLY A 43 0.23 8.52 -5.84
CA GLY A 43 1.30 8.22 -6.81
C GLY A 43 0.82 7.32 -7.95
N LEU A 44 0.06 6.27 -7.64
CA LEU A 44 -0.53 5.36 -8.63
C LEU A 44 -1.52 6.09 -9.55
N LEU A 45 -2.41 6.92 -8.98
CA LEU A 45 -3.39 7.67 -9.77
C LEU A 45 -2.73 8.75 -10.65
N ALA A 46 -1.72 9.45 -10.14
CA ALA A 46 -0.97 10.43 -10.93
C ALA A 46 -0.21 9.78 -12.09
N THR A 47 0.30 8.56 -11.88
CA THR A 47 0.90 7.76 -12.96
C THR A 47 -0.16 7.31 -13.97
N ALA A 48 -1.31 6.83 -13.49
CA ALA A 48 -2.40 6.33 -14.32
C ALA A 48 -3.05 7.41 -15.19
N TYR A 49 -3.22 8.58 -14.60
CA TYR A 49 -3.94 9.74 -15.12
C TYR A 49 -3.06 11.00 -14.95
N PRO A 50 -2.03 11.16 -15.81
CA PRO A 50 -1.11 12.29 -15.72
C PRO A 50 -1.87 13.61 -15.77
N THR A 51 -1.74 14.41 -14.72
CA THR A 51 -2.37 15.73 -14.60
C THR A 51 -1.28 16.79 -14.65
N PRO A 52 -1.36 17.77 -15.57
CA PRO A 52 -0.37 18.84 -15.66
C PRO A 52 -0.19 19.56 -14.33
N ALA A 53 1.07 19.91 -14.01
CA ALA A 53 1.46 20.60 -12.77
C ALA A 53 1.20 19.84 -11.45
N THR A 54 0.82 18.56 -11.49
CA THR A 54 0.80 17.73 -10.28
C THR A 54 2.23 17.45 -9.80
N VAL A 55 2.51 17.84 -8.56
CA VAL A 55 3.75 17.47 -7.87
C VAL A 55 3.55 16.08 -7.28
N ILE A 56 4.34 15.11 -7.74
CA ILE A 56 4.31 13.76 -7.20
C ILE A 56 4.93 13.78 -5.80
N ARG A 57 4.16 13.35 -4.81
CA ARG A 57 4.67 13.09 -3.46
C ARG A 57 5.21 11.67 -3.41
N GLN A 58 6.51 11.51 -3.16
CA GLN A 58 7.10 10.21 -2.83
C GLN A 58 6.66 9.79 -1.42
N THR A 59 6.50 8.49 -1.20
CA THR A 59 6.11 7.92 0.09
C THR A 59 6.98 6.69 0.35
N ALA A 60 7.38 6.49 1.61
CA ALA A 60 8.29 5.42 2.00
C ALA A 60 7.57 4.16 2.50
N ASP A 61 6.24 4.21 2.55
CA ASP A 61 5.34 3.25 3.16
C ASP A 61 4.18 2.91 2.23
N ALA A 62 3.32 1.98 2.68
CA ALA A 62 2.08 1.63 2.01
C ALA A 62 0.94 1.63 3.03
N ASP A 63 -0.14 2.33 2.70
CA ASP A 63 -1.32 2.42 3.55
C ASP A 63 -2.50 1.66 2.94
N ALA A 64 -3.22 0.92 3.78
CA ALA A 64 -4.49 0.31 3.43
C ALA A 64 -5.60 0.73 4.39
N ALA A 65 -6.74 1.10 3.81
CA ALA A 65 -7.99 1.26 4.54
C ALA A 65 -8.75 -0.07 4.55
N ILE A 66 -9.23 -0.46 5.72
CA ILE A 66 -10.07 -1.63 5.96
C ILE A 66 -11.29 -1.20 6.79
N THR A 67 -12.33 -2.03 6.83
CA THR A 67 -13.49 -1.77 7.68
C THR A 67 -13.13 -1.85 9.17
N THR A 68 -13.89 -1.15 10.02
CA THR A 68 -13.69 -1.20 11.47
C THR A 68 -13.93 -2.60 12.04
N GLN A 69 -14.88 -3.35 11.49
CA GLN A 69 -15.10 -4.76 11.84
C GLN A 69 -13.87 -5.61 11.53
N MET A 70 -13.25 -5.43 10.35
CA MET A 70 -12.04 -6.15 9.99
C MET A 70 -10.86 -5.76 10.89
N ALA A 71 -10.69 -4.46 11.18
CA ALA A 71 -9.68 -3.99 12.12
C ALA A 71 -9.87 -4.60 13.53
N ALA A 72 -11.10 -4.63 14.03
CA ALA A 72 -11.43 -5.19 15.35
C ALA A 72 -11.22 -6.71 15.42
N SER A 73 -11.29 -7.42 14.29
CA SER A 73 -11.10 -8.88 14.26
C SER A 73 -9.65 -9.33 14.50
N GLY A 74 -8.68 -8.43 14.34
CA GLY A 74 -7.25 -8.78 14.41
C GLY A 74 -6.73 -9.52 13.17
N ARG A 75 -7.59 -9.94 12.22
CA ARG A 75 -7.18 -10.80 11.10
C ARG A 75 -6.05 -10.21 10.25
N VAL A 76 -6.07 -8.90 9.98
CA VAL A 76 -5.03 -8.23 9.20
C VAL A 76 -3.70 -8.18 9.97
N HIS A 77 -3.76 -8.03 11.30
CA HIS A 77 -2.57 -8.12 12.16
C HIS A 77 -1.92 -9.50 12.06
N ASP A 78 -2.71 -10.57 12.17
CA ASP A 78 -2.23 -11.94 12.07
C ASP A 78 -1.57 -12.19 10.71
N LEU A 79 -2.21 -11.77 9.61
CA LEU A 79 -1.67 -11.94 8.26
C LEU A 79 -0.34 -11.21 8.06
N LEU A 80 -0.22 -9.98 8.58
CA LEU A 80 1.03 -9.21 8.50
C LEU A 80 2.15 -9.87 9.31
N THR A 81 1.85 -10.29 10.54
CA THR A 81 2.85 -10.92 11.42
C THR A 81 3.28 -12.30 10.92
N GLU A 82 2.36 -13.11 10.39
CA GLU A 82 2.66 -14.38 9.69
C GLU A 82 3.55 -14.15 8.46
N ALA A 83 3.40 -13.01 7.78
CA ALA A 83 4.25 -12.61 6.65
C ALA A 83 5.60 -11.99 7.06
N GLY A 84 5.91 -11.97 8.36
CA GLY A 84 7.18 -11.50 8.92
C GLY A 84 7.24 -10.01 9.24
N TYR A 85 6.12 -9.29 9.21
CA TYR A 85 6.07 -7.92 9.71
C TYR A 85 6.04 -7.87 11.23
N ILE A 86 6.67 -6.85 11.80
CA ILE A 86 6.68 -6.56 13.23
C ILE A 86 5.78 -5.35 13.46
N ALA A 87 4.82 -5.48 14.37
CA ALA A 87 4.02 -4.34 14.83
C ALA A 87 4.89 -3.39 15.64
N THR A 88 4.93 -2.11 15.27
CA THR A 88 5.79 -1.12 15.91
C THR A 88 5.01 -0.18 16.82
N ALA A 89 4.03 0.55 16.26
CA ALA A 89 3.19 1.46 17.02
C ALA A 89 1.79 1.58 16.38
N GLY A 90 0.74 1.43 17.20
CA GLY A 90 -0.63 1.54 16.74
C GLY A 90 -0.96 0.53 15.62
N ASN A 91 -1.32 1.04 14.45
CA ASN A 91 -1.60 0.27 13.24
C ASN A 91 -0.43 0.20 12.25
N SER A 92 0.81 0.49 12.71
CA SER A 92 2.02 0.50 11.88
C SER A 92 2.81 -0.80 12.01
N TYR A 93 3.40 -1.22 10.89
CA TYR A 93 4.09 -2.49 10.74
C TYR A 93 5.34 -2.30 9.90
N GLU A 94 6.44 -2.93 10.29
CA GLU A 94 7.74 -2.86 9.59
C GLU A 94 8.29 -4.26 9.30
N LYS A 95 9.00 -4.41 8.19
CA LYS A 95 9.65 -5.66 7.79
C LYS A 95 11.04 -5.31 7.27
N LEU A 96 12.04 -5.91 7.89
CA LEU A 96 13.47 -5.71 7.61
C LEU A 96 13.91 -6.49 6.36
#